data_AF-A0A945J3W2-F1
#
_entry.id   AF-A0A945J3W2-F1
#
_cell.length_a   1.000
_cell.length_b   1.000
_cell.length_c   1.000
_cell.angle_alpha   90.00
_cell.angle_beta   90.00
_cell.angle_gamma   90.00
#
_symmetry.space_group_name_H-M   'P 1'
#
loop_
_entity.id
_entity.type
_entity.pdbx_description
1 polymer ?
#
loop_
_entity_poly.entity_id
_entity_poly.type
_entity_poly.pdbx_seq_one_letter_code
_entity_poly.pdbx_strand_id
1 'polypeptide(L)'
;MKSQNLNQLLVYSFFLLFLSSCNNIFEIDADVQARQALLDLTEIQEKFYQENHKYATRLADIEKYNLKYHSGIVYLEIEKATKESYRAIALPAESTTARVFAYDTDQGGFYEMEQDEVSRYVLGALNHIR
;
A
#
# COMPACT_ATOMS: atom_id res chain seq x y z
N MET A 1 52.80 4.23 22.17
CA MET A 1 51.69 3.24 22.35
C MET A 1 50.40 3.91 22.86
N LYS A 2 49.95 5.01 22.25
CA LYS A 2 48.74 5.77 22.67
C LYS A 2 47.77 6.08 21.50
N SER A 3 48.28 6.15 20.27
CA SER A 3 47.49 6.47 19.05
C SER A 3 46.73 5.27 18.45
N GLN A 4 47.26 4.03 18.58
CA GLN A 4 46.60 2.84 18.01
C GLN A 4 45.24 2.53 18.65
N ASN A 5 45.10 2.80 19.95
CA ASN A 5 43.84 2.56 20.68
C ASN A 5 42.73 3.54 20.29
N LEU A 6 43.06 4.76 19.89
CA LEU A 6 42.06 5.77 19.48
C LEU A 6 41.44 5.42 18.12
N ASN A 7 42.26 4.98 17.18
CA ASN A 7 41.78 4.52 15.87
C ASN A 7 40.93 3.24 16.01
N GLN A 8 41.32 2.32 16.90
CA GLN A 8 40.49 1.15 17.22
C GLN A 8 39.15 1.54 17.85
N LEU A 9 39.13 2.46 18.82
CA LEU A 9 37.90 2.97 19.42
C LEU A 9 36.97 3.66 18.41
N LEU A 10 37.51 4.41 17.45
CA LEU A 10 36.75 5.03 16.37
C LEU A 10 36.14 3.98 15.42
N VAL A 11 36.91 2.95 15.06
CA VAL A 11 36.42 1.84 14.22
C VAL A 11 35.32 1.05 14.93
N TYR A 12 35.47 0.77 16.23
CA TYR A 12 34.42 0.08 17.00
C TYR A 12 33.16 0.93 17.15
N SER A 13 33.29 2.25 17.31
CA SER A 13 32.15 3.18 17.34
C SER A 13 31.39 3.20 16.01
N PHE A 14 32.11 3.21 14.88
CA PHE A 14 31.49 3.13 13.55
C PHE A 14 30.80 1.77 13.33
N PHE A 15 31.35 0.68 13.86
CA PHE A 15 30.75 -0.66 13.75
C PHE A 15 29.49 -0.83 14.62
N LEU A 16 29.45 -0.20 15.79
CA LEU A 16 28.28 -0.22 16.69
C LEU A 16 27.06 0.49 16.07
N LEU A 17 27.26 1.48 15.20
CA LEU A 17 26.17 2.15 14.48
C LEU A 17 25.47 1.23 13.46
N PHE A 18 26.15 0.21 12.94
CA PHE A 18 25.56 -0.80 12.04
C PHE A 18 24.75 -1.87 12.78
N LEU A 19 24.91 -2.01 14.10
CA LEU A 19 24.18 -3.01 14.89
C LEU A 19 22.75 -2.57 15.27
N SER A 20 22.40 -1.31 14.99
CA SER A 20 21.07 -0.74 15.29
C SER A 20 20.06 -0.93 14.16
N SER A 21 20.46 -1.48 13.01
CA SER A 21 19.58 -1.66 11.85
C SER A 21 19.21 -3.12 11.62
N CYS A 22 18.40 -3.70 12.50
CA CYS A 22 17.58 -4.87 12.17
C CYS A 22 16.53 -5.13 13.27
N ASN A 23 15.69 -4.13 13.56
CA ASN A 23 14.34 -4.49 13.97
C ASN A 23 13.62 -4.84 12.67
N ASN A 24 13.36 -6.13 12.44
CA ASN A 24 12.28 -6.53 11.55
C ASN A 24 11.01 -5.98 12.18
N ILE A 25 10.62 -4.75 11.83
CA ILE A 25 9.21 -4.40 11.79
C ILE A 25 8.70 -5.36 10.72
N PHE A 26 8.18 -6.51 11.15
CA PHE A 26 7.63 -7.51 10.25
C PHE A 26 6.43 -6.85 9.57
N GLU A 27 6.69 -6.24 8.43
CA GLU A 27 5.66 -5.86 7.49
C GLU A 27 5.13 -7.17 6.93
N ILE A 28 3.83 -7.42 7.10
CA ILE A 28 3.22 -8.65 6.62
C ILE A 28 3.31 -8.63 5.10
N ASP A 29 3.77 -9.72 4.47
CA ASP A 29 3.93 -9.79 3.01
C ASP A 29 2.65 -9.42 2.25
N ALA A 30 1.49 -9.71 2.86
CA ALA A 30 0.17 -9.31 2.36
C ALA A 30 -0.02 -7.79 2.32
N ASP A 31 0.45 -7.06 3.34
CA ASP A 31 0.38 -5.59 3.38
C ASP A 31 1.25 -4.97 2.28
N VAL A 32 2.45 -5.52 2.06
CA VAL A 32 3.33 -5.12 0.95
C VAL A 32 2.63 -5.31 -0.38
N GLN A 33 2.02 -6.48 -0.58
CA GLN A 33 1.31 -6.80 -1.81
C GLN A 33 0.10 -5.89 -2.03
N ALA A 34 -0.69 -5.59 -0.98
CA ALA A 34 -1.84 -4.69 -1.07
C ALA A 34 -1.44 -3.26 -1.48
N ARG A 35 -0.35 -2.73 -0.92
CA ARG A 35 0.21 -1.44 -1.35
C ARG A 35 0.71 -1.48 -2.78
N GLN A 36 1.41 -2.54 -3.16
CA GLN A 36 1.91 -2.69 -4.52
C GLN A 36 0.75 -2.71 -5.53
N ALA A 37 -0.35 -3.41 -5.24
CA ALA A 37 -1.52 -3.40 -6.11
C ALA A 37 -2.15 -2.00 -6.27
N LEU A 38 -2.16 -1.18 -5.22
CA LEU A 38 -2.64 0.21 -5.32
C LEU A 38 -1.71 1.06 -6.19
N LEU A 39 -0.40 0.86 -6.09
CA LEU A 39 0.58 1.53 -6.94
C LEU A 39 0.45 1.10 -8.41
N ASP A 40 0.34 -0.20 -8.67
CA ASP A 40 0.10 -0.74 -10.01
C ASP A 40 -1.21 -0.21 -10.60
N LEU A 41 -2.27 -0.13 -9.79
CA LEU A 41 -3.55 0.45 -10.19
C LEU A 41 -3.41 1.94 -10.51
N THR A 42 -2.58 2.68 -9.77
CA THR A 42 -2.31 4.10 -10.04
C THR A 42 -1.68 4.27 -11.42
N GLU A 43 -0.66 3.48 -11.76
CA GLU A 43 -0.04 3.54 -13.09
C GLU A 43 -1.04 3.23 -14.22
N ILE A 44 -1.95 2.29 -13.98
CA ILE A 44 -3.00 1.93 -14.94
C ILE A 44 -4.04 3.05 -15.06
N GLN A 45 -4.45 3.66 -13.95
CA GLN A 45 -5.37 4.80 -13.93
C GLN A 45 -4.79 5.99 -14.70
N GLU A 46 -3.50 6.29 -14.54
CA GLU A 46 -2.83 7.36 -15.29
C GLU A 46 -2.83 7.08 -16.80
N LYS A 47 -2.53 5.85 -17.22
CA LYS A 47 -2.59 5.45 -18.63
C LYS A 47 -4.02 5.57 -19.18
N PHE A 48 -5.01 5.09 -18.42
CA PHE A 48 -6.42 5.19 -18.80
C PHE A 48 -6.85 6.66 -18.91
N TYR A 49 -6.42 7.52 -17.98
CA TYR A 49 -6.71 8.95 -18.01
C TYR A 49 -6.11 9.64 -19.24
N GLN A 50 -4.88 9.31 -19.62
CA GLN A 50 -4.24 9.86 -20.83
C GLN A 50 -5.02 9.54 -22.10
N GLU A 51 -5.61 8.34 -22.18
CA GLU A 51 -6.38 7.89 -23.34
C GLU A 51 -7.83 8.41 -23.36
N ASN A 52 -8.44 8.62 -22.20
CA ASN A 52 -9.89 8.86 -22.07
C ASN A 52 -10.26 10.20 -21.44
N HIS A 53 -9.28 10.94 -20.92
CA HIS A 53 -9.45 12.20 -20.18
C HIS A 53 -10.40 12.09 -18.97
N LYS A 54 -10.44 10.91 -18.35
CA LYS A 54 -11.16 10.59 -17.10
C LYS A 54 -10.56 9.34 -16.46
N TYR A 55 -10.72 9.16 -15.16
CA TYR A 55 -10.35 7.91 -14.49
C TYR A 55 -11.38 6.81 -14.74
N ALA A 56 -10.91 5.57 -14.67
CA ALA A 56 -11.76 4.39 -14.76
C ALA A 56 -12.59 4.24 -13.50
N THR A 57 -13.86 3.83 -13.66
CA THR A 57 -14.81 3.68 -12.56
C THR A 57 -14.91 2.26 -12.03
N ARG A 58 -14.47 1.27 -12.83
CA ARG A 58 -14.53 -0.16 -12.49
C ARG A 58 -13.27 -0.85 -12.99
N LEU A 59 -12.84 -1.89 -12.29
CA LEU A 59 -11.68 -2.69 -12.71
C LEU A 59 -11.85 -3.31 -14.11
N ALA A 60 -13.09 -3.64 -14.49
CA ALA A 60 -13.39 -4.14 -15.84
C ALA A 60 -13.08 -3.11 -16.95
N ASP A 61 -13.14 -1.81 -16.66
CA ASP A 61 -12.85 -0.76 -17.64
C ASP A 61 -11.34 -0.74 -18.01
N ILE A 62 -10.49 -1.32 -17.14
CA ILE A 62 -9.02 -1.35 -17.26
C ILE A 62 -8.46 -2.76 -17.44
N GLU A 63 -9.31 -3.74 -17.75
CA GLU A 63 -8.90 -5.15 -17.93
C GLU A 63 -7.79 -5.30 -18.98
N LYS A 64 -7.85 -4.50 -20.06
CA LYS A 64 -6.86 -4.50 -21.15
C LYS A 64 -5.41 -4.21 -20.71
N TYR A 65 -5.22 -3.60 -19.53
CA TYR A 65 -3.90 -3.28 -18.99
C TYR A 65 -3.30 -4.39 -18.13
N ASN A 66 -4.02 -5.50 -17.92
CA ASN A 66 -3.56 -6.69 -17.18
C ASN A 66 -3.07 -6.37 -15.76
N LEU A 67 -3.94 -5.72 -14.96
CA LEU A 67 -3.68 -5.50 -13.53
C LEU A 67 -3.32 -6.84 -12.85
N LYS A 68 -2.18 -6.88 -12.19
CA LYS A 68 -1.68 -8.09 -11.53
C LYS A 68 -2.35 -8.25 -10.16
N TYR A 69 -3.07 -9.35 -9.98
CA TYR A 69 -3.57 -9.73 -8.68
C TYR A 69 -2.50 -10.50 -7.91
N HIS A 70 -2.17 -10.00 -6.73
CA HIS A 70 -1.25 -10.65 -5.81
C HIS A 70 -2.02 -11.57 -4.86
N SER A 71 -1.50 -12.77 -4.57
CA SER A 71 -2.15 -13.74 -3.68
C SER A 71 -2.29 -13.24 -2.24
N GLY A 72 -1.50 -12.24 -1.86
CA GLY A 72 -1.57 -11.56 -0.57
C GLY A 72 -2.68 -10.52 -0.46
N ILE A 73 -3.67 -10.49 -1.37
CA ILE A 73 -4.77 -9.52 -1.37
C ILE A 73 -6.10 -10.28 -1.49
N VAL A 74 -7.07 -9.98 -0.62
CA VAL A 74 -8.44 -10.53 -0.71
C VAL A 74 -9.31 -9.69 -1.65
N TYR A 75 -9.10 -8.38 -1.64
CA TYR A 75 -9.99 -7.43 -2.27
C TYR A 75 -9.25 -6.22 -2.80
N LEU A 76 -9.64 -5.76 -3.98
CA LEU A 76 -9.21 -4.52 -4.61
C LEU A 76 -10.41 -3.93 -5.33
N GLU A 77 -10.66 -2.64 -5.15
CA GLU A 77 -11.70 -1.92 -5.88
C GLU A 77 -11.32 -0.48 -6.20
N ILE A 78 -12.03 0.10 -7.16
CA ILE A 78 -12.10 1.55 -7.35
C ILE A 78 -13.41 1.98 -6.67
N GLU A 79 -13.33 2.45 -5.43
CA GLU A 79 -14.52 2.83 -4.62
C GLU A 79 -15.27 4.00 -5.26
N LYS A 80 -14.54 5.06 -5.64
CA LYS A 80 -15.10 6.26 -6.27
C LYS A 80 -14.17 6.74 -7.37
N ALA A 81 -14.74 7.23 -8.46
CA ALA A 81 -14.00 7.91 -9.50
C ALA A 81 -14.84 9.00 -10.15
N THR A 82 -14.21 10.12 -10.43
CA THR A 82 -14.74 11.23 -11.21
C THR A 82 -13.89 11.42 -12.46
N LYS A 83 -14.11 12.52 -13.17
CA LYS A 83 -13.20 12.90 -14.25
C LYS A 83 -11.80 13.18 -13.71
N GLU A 84 -11.67 13.86 -12.57
CA GLU A 84 -10.41 14.47 -12.11
C GLU A 84 -9.80 13.80 -10.88
N SER A 85 -10.55 12.92 -10.22
CA SER A 85 -10.12 12.25 -9.00
C SER A 85 -10.60 10.81 -8.94
N TYR A 86 -9.94 9.98 -8.15
CA TYR A 86 -10.43 8.66 -7.80
C TYR A 86 -9.90 8.23 -6.44
N ARG A 87 -10.59 7.24 -5.88
CA ARG A 87 -10.12 6.48 -4.73
C ARG A 87 -10.24 4.99 -4.99
N ALA A 88 -9.19 4.28 -4.62
CA ALA A 88 -9.11 2.83 -4.67
C ALA A 88 -8.73 2.27 -3.30
N ILE A 89 -9.17 1.04 -3.03
CA ILE A 89 -9.01 0.39 -1.74
C ILE A 89 -8.51 -1.03 -1.95
N ALA A 90 -7.55 -1.46 -1.13
CA ALA A 90 -7.00 -2.81 -1.14
C ALA A 90 -7.00 -3.42 0.27
N LEU A 91 -7.50 -4.66 0.37
CA LEU A 91 -7.51 -5.43 1.61
C LEU A 91 -6.47 -6.57 1.52
N PRO A 92 -5.44 -6.57 2.37
CA PRO A 92 -4.49 -7.67 2.47
C PRO A 92 -5.15 -8.99 2.93
N ALA A 93 -4.65 -10.12 2.42
CA ALA A 93 -5.12 -11.48 2.74
C ALA A 93 -4.85 -11.90 4.17
N GLU A 94 -3.72 -11.46 4.71
CA GLU A 94 -3.34 -11.72 6.08
C GLU A 94 -3.26 -10.37 6.79
N SER A 95 -4.26 -10.09 7.61
CA SER A 95 -4.19 -8.94 8.50
C SER A 95 -4.70 -9.33 9.87
N THR A 96 -3.76 -9.54 10.79
CA THR A 96 -4.08 -9.77 12.21
C THR A 96 -4.73 -8.55 12.86
N THR A 97 -4.62 -7.37 12.22
CA THR A 97 -5.15 -6.09 12.67
C THR A 97 -6.24 -5.50 11.76
N ALA A 98 -6.75 -6.26 10.78
CA ALA A 98 -7.77 -5.82 9.83
C ALA A 98 -7.44 -4.50 9.10
N ARG A 99 -6.17 -4.31 8.72
CA ARG A 99 -5.68 -3.14 7.99
C ARG A 99 -6.34 -3.07 6.62
N VAL A 100 -6.68 -1.87 6.20
CA VAL A 100 -7.15 -1.59 4.85
C VAL A 100 -6.36 -0.41 4.32
N PHE A 101 -5.90 -0.50 3.08
CA PHE A 101 -5.14 0.55 2.44
C PHE A 101 -5.98 1.26 1.40
N ALA A 102 -5.79 2.56 1.28
CA ALA A 102 -6.44 3.38 0.28
C ALA A 102 -5.40 4.19 -0.50
N TYR A 103 -5.74 4.47 -1.75
CA TYR A 103 -5.13 5.54 -2.53
C TYR A 103 -6.25 6.49 -2.91
N ASP A 104 -6.23 7.74 -2.43
CA ASP A 104 -7.22 8.77 -2.76
C ASP A 104 -6.52 10.02 -3.26
N THR A 105 -6.76 10.38 -4.51
CA THR A 105 -6.18 11.59 -5.10
C THR A 105 -6.63 12.87 -4.38
N ASP A 106 -7.83 12.87 -3.78
CA ASP A 106 -8.35 14.02 -3.03
C ASP A 106 -7.68 14.16 -1.65
N GLN A 107 -7.12 13.08 -1.09
CA GLN A 107 -6.44 13.06 0.22
C GLN A 107 -4.90 13.10 0.10
N GLY A 108 -4.37 13.32 -1.10
CA GLY A 108 -2.92 13.40 -1.33
C GLY A 108 -2.24 12.05 -1.57
N GLY A 109 -3.01 10.99 -1.88
CA GLY A 109 -2.50 9.71 -2.34
C GLY A 109 -2.70 8.58 -1.34
N PHE A 110 -1.63 7.82 -1.11
CA PHE A 110 -1.67 6.58 -0.35
C PHE A 110 -1.78 6.79 1.17
N TYR A 111 -2.66 6.04 1.84
CA TYR A 111 -2.75 5.99 3.30
C TYR A 111 -3.33 4.66 3.82
N GLU A 112 -3.11 4.36 5.10
CA GLU A 112 -3.82 3.30 5.82
C GLU A 112 -5.11 3.88 6.41
N MET A 113 -6.22 3.18 6.19
CA MET A 113 -7.52 3.62 6.68
C MET A 113 -7.63 3.46 8.20
N GLU A 114 -8.23 4.46 8.84
CA GLU A 114 -8.46 4.44 10.29
C GLU A 114 -9.55 3.43 10.66
N GLN A 115 -9.55 2.97 11.93
CA GLN A 115 -10.44 1.90 12.39
C GLN A 115 -11.93 2.18 12.17
N ASP A 116 -12.37 3.43 12.30
CA ASP A 116 -13.77 3.80 12.08
C ASP A 116 -14.14 3.65 10.59
N GLU A 117 -13.21 3.99 9.70
CA GLU A 117 -13.36 3.87 8.26
C GLU A 117 -13.35 2.41 7.81
N VAL A 118 -12.39 1.63 8.32
CA VAL A 118 -12.31 0.18 8.15
C VAL A 118 -13.61 -0.47 8.61
N SER A 119 -14.17 -0.06 9.76
CA SER A 119 -15.38 -0.68 10.30
C SER A 119 -16.58 -0.52 9.37
N ARG A 120 -16.72 0.64 8.69
CA ARG A 120 -17.76 0.86 7.68
C ARG A 120 -17.60 -0.09 6.50
N TYR A 121 -16.35 -0.32 6.11
CA TYR A 121 -15.98 -1.19 4.99
C TYR A 121 -16.18 -2.68 5.28
N VAL A 122 -15.65 -3.16 6.41
CA VAL A 122 -15.76 -4.56 6.83
C VAL A 122 -17.20 -4.92 7.17
N LEU A 123 -17.93 -4.08 7.89
CA LEU A 123 -19.35 -4.32 8.19
C LEU A 123 -20.24 -4.15 6.94
N GLY A 124 -19.90 -3.23 6.04
CA GLY A 124 -20.58 -3.07 4.75
C GLY A 124 -20.42 -4.29 3.85
N ALA A 125 -19.21 -4.84 3.77
CA ALA A 125 -18.89 -6.06 3.02
C ALA A 125 -19.60 -7.30 3.61
N LEU A 126 -19.66 -7.43 4.94
CA LEU A 126 -20.40 -8.50 5.60
C LEU A 126 -21.92 -8.43 5.34
N ASN A 127 -22.48 -7.23 5.22
CA ASN A 127 -23.90 -7.05 4.89
C ASN A 127 -24.25 -7.40 3.44
N HIS A 128 -23.30 -7.33 2.50
CA HIS A 128 -23.50 -7.73 1.10
C HIS A 128 -23.45 -9.25 0.86
N ILE A 129 -23.01 -10.03 1.86
CA ILE A 129 -22.93 -11.50 1.81
C ILE A 129 -24.24 -12.18 2.27
N ARG A 130 -25.25 -11.40 2.69
CA ARG A 130 -26.48 -11.92 3.28
C ARG A 130 -27.69 -11.91 2.34
#